data_AF-A0A7W7RQS2-F1
#
_entry.id   AF-A0A7W7RQS2-F1
#
_cell.length_a   1.000
_cell.length_b   1.000
_cell.length_c   1.000
_cell.angle_alpha   90.00
_cell.angle_beta   90.00
_cell.angle_gamma   90.00
#
_symmetry.space_group_name_H-M   'P 1'
#
loop_
_entity.id
_entity.type
_entity.pdbx_description
1 polymer ?
#
loop_
_entity_poly.entity_id
_entity_poly.type
_entity_poly.pdbx_seq_one_letter_code
_entity_poly.pdbx_strand_id
1 'polypeptide(L)'
;MERSTIGTWMKSAGYRTGLMGKYLNHYPGGAAEATYVPPGWDEWDVPVRQLYNEYGYTLNENGLLTDHGYAPEDYLADVLSQKADAFVSQASTDPFFLYLAPIAPHNPSNYAPRHAGDFADATAPRPPSFDQPDVSAEPRWLSSRPRFTTRTVEKIDERYRRRLRAMLGVDDMVGALVETLRAAGKLENTYIFFSSDNGFHLGQHRLAQGKTTPFDESIKVPLLVRGPGVKPLGVVSEMGANVDLSPTFAQLAGAQLPAFTEGRSLLPLLRGRTPPRWRQNVLLEFYRPTSEESGRQTPVPAYQGMRTSQNTFVRYSTGEYQLYDLARDPYQLHNLVSEVSPAVIAQFDQQLDALAVCSGANCRSADSVRPPPFVAPPPFLVPPFSFGDGSVFGPGSVFGPTPVFGARAPRGGRGGRGG
;
A
#
# COMPACT_ATOMS: atom_id res chain seq x y z
N MET A 1 6.48 2.12 23.24
CA MET A 1 5.37 1.97 22.27
C MET A 1 4.78 0.56 22.27
N GLU A 2 5.56 -0.50 22.48
CA GLU A 2 5.09 -1.88 22.27
C GLU A 2 4.16 -2.46 23.35
N ARG A 3 3.84 -1.69 24.41
CA ARG A 3 2.91 -2.14 25.47
C ARG A 3 1.45 -2.23 25.02
N SER A 4 1.10 -1.61 23.88
CA SER A 4 -0.26 -1.60 23.35
C SER A 4 -0.21 -1.54 21.82
N THR A 5 -0.24 -2.71 21.22
CA THR A 5 -0.20 -2.96 19.77
C THR A 5 -1.27 -3.96 19.38
N ILE A 6 -1.54 -4.09 18.08
CA ILE A 6 -2.50 -5.10 17.60
C ILE A 6 -2.12 -6.51 18.09
N GLY A 7 -0.84 -6.90 18.10
CA GLY A 7 -0.40 -8.20 18.62
C GLY A 7 -0.82 -8.39 20.08
N THR A 8 -0.54 -7.41 20.95
CA THR A 8 -0.95 -7.47 22.36
C THR A 8 -2.47 -7.52 22.53
N TRP A 9 -3.24 -6.79 21.70
CA TRP A 9 -4.69 -6.77 21.81
C TRP A 9 -5.32 -8.11 21.41
N MET A 10 -4.82 -8.72 20.33
CA MET A 10 -5.29 -10.02 19.86
C MET A 10 -4.93 -11.11 20.86
N LYS A 11 -3.69 -11.11 21.38
CA LYS A 11 -3.25 -12.05 22.42
C LYS A 11 -4.08 -11.94 23.69
N SER A 12 -4.35 -10.72 24.17
CA SER A 12 -5.23 -10.50 25.33
C SER A 12 -6.69 -10.93 25.10
N ALA A 13 -7.14 -10.96 23.84
CA ALA A 13 -8.46 -11.49 23.47
C ALA A 13 -8.48 -13.03 23.31
N GLY A 14 -7.38 -13.73 23.62
CA GLY A 14 -7.30 -15.19 23.56
C GLY A 14 -6.94 -15.76 22.19
N TYR A 15 -6.41 -14.95 21.27
CA TYR A 15 -5.95 -15.42 19.98
C TYR A 15 -4.50 -15.93 20.07
N ARG A 16 -4.19 -17.04 19.40
CA ARG A 16 -2.80 -17.38 19.04
C ARG A 16 -2.30 -16.38 18.00
N THR A 17 -1.14 -15.78 18.24
CA THR A 17 -0.62 -14.66 17.46
C THR A 17 0.67 -15.00 16.75
N GLY A 18 0.77 -14.69 15.45
CA GLY A 18 1.98 -14.90 14.65
C GLY A 18 2.33 -13.66 13.85
N LEU A 19 3.62 -13.29 13.79
CA LEU A 19 4.15 -12.33 12.83
C LEU A 19 5.30 -12.95 12.05
N MET A 20 5.16 -12.96 10.73
CA MET A 20 6.09 -13.59 9.81
C MET A 20 6.43 -12.61 8.69
N GLY A 21 7.72 -12.30 8.53
CA GLY A 21 8.22 -11.31 7.58
C GLY A 21 8.48 -9.95 8.23
N LYS A 22 8.27 -8.87 7.49
CA LYS A 22 8.64 -7.52 7.92
C LYS A 22 7.84 -7.08 9.16
N TYR A 23 8.56 -6.64 10.19
CA TYR A 23 7.95 -5.91 11.31
C TYR A 23 7.97 -4.39 11.07
N LEU A 24 8.86 -3.66 11.75
CA LEU A 24 8.99 -2.21 11.62
C LEU A 24 10.26 -1.84 10.86
N ASN A 25 10.23 -0.68 10.18
CA ASN A 25 11.46 -0.10 9.65
C ASN A 25 12.45 0.12 10.80
N HIS A 26 13.73 -0.17 10.56
CA HIS A 26 14.79 -0.08 11.57
C HIS A 26 14.64 -1.06 12.74
N TYR A 27 13.84 -2.12 12.64
CA TYR A 27 13.97 -3.26 13.55
C TYR A 27 15.07 -4.22 13.04
N PRO A 28 15.95 -4.75 13.91
CA PRO A 28 16.16 -4.34 15.30
C PRO A 28 16.95 -3.01 15.41
N GLY A 29 17.64 -2.62 14.32
CA GLY A 29 18.25 -1.30 14.01
C GLY A 29 18.85 -0.52 15.18
N GLY A 30 19.55 -1.23 16.08
CA GLY A 30 20.22 -0.67 17.25
C GLY A 30 19.31 -0.32 18.44
N ALA A 31 17.99 -0.40 18.27
CA ALA A 31 17.02 -0.20 19.35
C ALA A 31 16.76 -1.48 20.16
N ALA A 32 17.14 -2.64 19.62
CA ALA A 32 17.02 -3.93 20.28
C ALA A 32 18.12 -4.90 19.80
N GLU A 33 18.32 -5.97 20.56
CA GLU A 33 19.11 -7.12 20.12
C GLU A 33 18.44 -7.83 18.95
N ALA A 34 19.22 -8.49 18.10
CA ALA A 34 18.68 -9.25 16.96
C ALA A 34 17.73 -10.39 17.39
N THR A 35 17.85 -10.88 18.62
CA THR A 35 17.00 -11.91 19.21
C THR A 35 15.77 -11.36 19.93
N TYR A 36 15.60 -10.04 20.02
CA TYR A 36 14.49 -9.45 20.76
C TYR A 36 13.14 -9.75 20.10
N VAL A 37 12.19 -10.35 20.83
CA VAL A 37 10.82 -10.56 20.37
C VAL A 37 9.88 -9.57 21.08
N PRO A 38 9.22 -8.66 20.34
CA PRO A 38 8.22 -7.76 20.91
C PRO A 38 7.06 -8.52 21.57
N PRO A 39 6.42 -7.95 22.61
CA PRO A 39 5.26 -8.59 23.24
C PRO A 39 4.07 -8.69 22.29
N GLY A 40 3.22 -9.70 22.51
CA GLY A 40 1.99 -9.90 21.74
C GLY A 40 2.08 -10.90 20.60
N TRP A 41 3.17 -11.67 20.52
CA TRP A 41 3.38 -12.71 19.51
C TRP A 41 3.68 -14.05 20.21
N ASP A 42 3.04 -15.13 19.75
CA ASP A 42 3.35 -16.51 20.13
C ASP A 42 4.33 -17.14 19.14
N GLU A 43 4.32 -16.67 17.90
CA GLU A 43 5.24 -17.05 16.83
C GLU A 43 5.81 -15.80 16.15
N TRP A 44 7.13 -15.77 16.00
CA TRP A 44 7.89 -14.63 15.51
C TRP A 44 8.95 -15.10 14.53
N ASP A 45 8.82 -14.73 13.25
CA ASP A 45 9.75 -15.11 12.18
C ASP A 45 10.10 -13.87 11.34
N VAL A 46 11.02 -13.06 11.83
CA VAL A 46 11.28 -11.71 11.28
C VAL A 46 12.71 -11.60 10.78
N PRO A 47 12.95 -11.13 9.54
CA PRO A 47 14.30 -10.91 9.05
C PRO A 47 14.97 -9.76 9.81
N VAL A 48 16.15 -10.05 10.37
CA VAL A 48 16.97 -9.10 11.15
C VAL A 48 18.26 -8.72 10.44
N ARG A 49 18.61 -9.42 9.35
CA ARG A 49 19.78 -9.13 8.51
C ARG A 49 19.42 -9.28 7.04
N GLN A 50 19.92 -8.37 6.20
CA GLN A 50 19.72 -8.38 4.74
C GLN A 50 18.25 -8.48 4.28
N LEU A 51 17.33 -7.86 5.04
CA LEU A 51 15.88 -8.07 4.87
C LEU A 51 15.36 -7.80 3.44
N TYR A 52 15.98 -6.91 2.67
CA TYR A 52 15.52 -6.53 1.33
C TYR A 52 16.05 -7.43 0.20
N ASN A 53 16.99 -8.33 0.49
CA ASN A 53 17.64 -9.13 -0.55
C ASN A 53 16.83 -10.36 -0.97
N GLU A 54 15.81 -10.76 -0.20
CA GLU A 54 15.01 -11.98 -0.41
C GLU A 54 15.80 -13.32 -0.33
N TYR A 55 17.13 -13.26 -0.17
CA TYR A 55 18.07 -14.36 0.02
C TYR A 55 19.24 -13.89 0.89
N GLY A 56 20.03 -14.81 1.46
CA GLY A 56 21.21 -14.48 2.24
C GLY A 56 20.90 -13.76 3.55
N TYR A 57 19.68 -13.94 4.06
CA TYR A 57 19.15 -13.23 5.22
C TYR A 57 19.23 -14.09 6.49
N THR A 58 19.01 -13.45 7.63
CA THR A 58 18.88 -14.12 8.94
C THR A 58 17.50 -13.79 9.49
N LEU A 59 16.75 -14.81 9.91
CA LEU A 59 15.51 -14.65 10.66
C LEU A 59 15.79 -14.68 12.16
N ASN A 60 15.07 -13.84 12.91
CA ASN A 60 14.80 -14.07 14.32
C ASN A 60 13.54 -14.93 14.41
N GLU A 61 13.72 -16.18 14.80
CA GLU A 61 12.71 -17.22 14.97
C GLU A 61 12.49 -17.45 16.48
N ASN A 62 11.52 -16.76 17.07
CA ASN A 62 11.23 -16.83 18.52
C ASN A 62 12.44 -16.59 19.44
N GLY A 63 13.36 -15.71 19.04
CA GLY A 63 14.58 -15.39 19.75
C GLY A 63 15.80 -16.20 19.32
N LEU A 64 15.65 -17.14 18.38
CA LEU A 64 16.74 -17.88 17.76
C LEU A 64 17.12 -17.25 16.41
N LEU A 65 18.41 -17.12 16.12
CA LEU A 65 18.87 -16.63 14.83
C LEU A 65 19.10 -17.79 13.87
N THR A 66 18.41 -17.76 12.73
CA THR A 66 18.50 -18.79 11.68
C THR A 66 18.92 -18.16 10.37
N ASP A 67 20.05 -18.63 9.83
CA ASP A 67 20.60 -18.16 8.56
C ASP A 67 19.99 -18.92 7.38
N HIS A 68 19.61 -18.19 6.35
CA HIS A 68 19.16 -18.71 5.06
C HIS A 68 20.14 -18.33 3.96
N GLY A 69 20.40 -19.27 3.06
CA GLY A 69 21.40 -19.14 2.01
C GLY A 69 20.87 -18.44 0.75
N TYR A 70 21.38 -18.89 -0.40
CA TYR A 70 21.03 -18.38 -1.73
C TYR A 70 20.48 -19.48 -2.64
N ALA A 71 20.09 -20.62 -2.06
CA ALA A 71 19.45 -21.68 -2.82
C ALA A 71 18.02 -21.24 -3.22
N PRO A 72 17.43 -21.80 -4.30
CA PRO A 72 16.06 -21.45 -4.70
C PRO A 72 15.02 -21.58 -3.57
N GLU A 73 15.19 -22.57 -2.68
CA GLU A 73 14.35 -22.80 -1.50
C GLU A 73 14.53 -21.78 -0.38
N ASP A 74 15.61 -21.00 -0.40
CA ASP A 74 15.87 -19.90 0.55
C ASP A 74 15.17 -18.60 0.13
N TYR A 75 14.32 -18.62 -0.89
CA TYR A 75 13.55 -17.43 -1.25
C TYR A 75 12.60 -17.06 -0.12
N LEU A 76 12.71 -15.83 0.39
CA LEU A 76 12.03 -15.42 1.62
C LEU A 76 10.52 -15.65 1.60
N ALA A 77 9.83 -15.35 0.49
CA ALA A 77 8.39 -15.59 0.40
C ALA A 77 8.02 -17.08 0.55
N ASP A 78 8.88 -18.00 0.07
CA ASP A 78 8.65 -19.44 0.18
C ASP A 78 8.86 -19.93 1.62
N VAL A 79 9.91 -19.43 2.28
CA VAL A 79 10.18 -19.73 3.70
C VAL A 79 9.06 -19.20 4.59
N LEU A 80 8.60 -17.97 4.35
CA LEU A 80 7.46 -17.39 5.07
C LEU A 80 6.16 -18.16 4.80
N SER A 81 5.96 -18.66 3.57
CA SER A 81 4.81 -19.52 3.24
C SER A 81 4.80 -20.78 4.08
N GLN A 82 5.92 -21.51 4.15
CA GLN A 82 6.02 -22.76 4.91
C GLN A 82 5.75 -22.54 6.41
N LYS A 83 6.23 -21.43 6.95
CA LYS A 83 5.98 -21.03 8.35
C LYS A 83 4.51 -20.72 8.58
N ALA A 84 3.90 -19.92 7.70
CA ALA A 84 2.47 -19.60 7.78
C ALA A 84 1.60 -20.86 7.71
N ASP A 85 1.95 -21.80 6.82
CA ASP A 85 1.26 -23.07 6.68
C ASP A 85 1.37 -23.93 7.94
N ALA A 86 2.57 -24.00 8.54
CA ALA A 86 2.80 -24.68 9.80
C ALA A 86 2.00 -24.04 10.95
N PHE A 87 2.00 -22.72 11.06
CA PHE A 87 1.22 -21.98 12.06
C PHE A 87 -0.28 -22.30 11.98
N VAL A 88 -0.86 -22.24 10.78
CA VAL A 88 -2.28 -22.54 10.56
C VAL A 88 -2.61 -24.01 10.84
N SER A 89 -1.75 -24.93 10.41
CA SER A 89 -1.94 -26.37 10.57
C SER A 89 -1.84 -26.81 12.04
N GLN A 90 -0.95 -26.20 12.81
CA GLN A 90 -0.77 -26.48 14.24
C GLN A 90 -1.82 -25.80 15.13
N ALA A 91 -2.49 -24.75 14.63
CA ALA A 91 -3.55 -24.12 15.40
C ALA A 91 -4.64 -25.16 15.72
N SER A 92 -5.03 -25.24 16.98
CA SER A 92 -6.04 -26.17 17.48
C SER A 92 -7.45 -25.63 17.15
N THR A 93 -8.39 -25.79 18.08
CA THR A 93 -9.69 -25.11 18.09
C THR A 93 -9.59 -23.61 18.42
N ASP A 94 -8.46 -23.14 18.93
CA ASP A 94 -8.29 -21.75 19.35
C ASP A 94 -8.21 -20.80 18.14
N PRO A 95 -8.79 -19.57 18.24
CA PRO A 95 -8.71 -18.60 17.15
C PRO A 95 -7.27 -18.09 16.98
N PHE A 96 -6.90 -17.71 15.76
CA PHE A 96 -5.56 -17.22 15.46
C PHE A 96 -5.57 -15.89 14.72
N PHE A 97 -4.50 -15.12 14.91
CA PHE A 97 -4.20 -13.88 14.21
C PHE A 97 -2.79 -13.99 13.62
N LEU A 98 -2.71 -14.00 12.29
CA LEU A 98 -1.46 -14.08 11.55
C LEU A 98 -1.22 -12.78 10.79
N TYR A 99 -0.12 -12.08 11.09
CA TYR A 99 0.41 -11.00 10.28
C TYR A 99 1.52 -11.56 9.38
N LEU A 100 1.17 -11.87 8.13
CA LEU A 100 2.12 -12.30 7.10
C LEU A 100 2.53 -11.10 6.22
N ALA A 101 3.80 -10.70 6.33
CA ALA A 101 4.34 -9.46 5.78
C ALA A 101 5.55 -9.72 4.86
N PRO A 102 5.36 -10.23 3.63
CA PRO A 102 6.47 -10.44 2.71
C PRO A 102 7.18 -9.12 2.37
N ILE A 103 8.45 -9.19 1.99
CA ILE A 103 9.25 -8.01 1.62
C ILE A 103 9.03 -7.59 0.17
N ALA A 104 8.79 -8.58 -0.70
CA ALA A 104 8.46 -8.35 -2.09
C ALA A 104 7.22 -7.44 -2.21
N PRO A 105 7.20 -6.48 -3.17
CA PRO A 105 8.15 -6.32 -4.26
C PRO A 105 9.19 -5.21 -3.98
N HIS A 106 9.59 -4.97 -2.73
CA HIS A 106 10.56 -3.91 -2.40
C HIS A 106 11.84 -4.02 -3.25
N ASN A 107 12.47 -2.89 -3.54
CA ASN A 107 13.75 -2.87 -4.26
C ASN A 107 14.80 -3.72 -3.49
N PRO A 108 15.66 -4.51 -4.17
CA PRO A 108 15.88 -4.60 -5.62
C PRO A 108 14.87 -5.46 -6.40
N SER A 109 13.79 -5.91 -5.76
CA SER A 109 12.74 -6.76 -6.34
C SER A 109 13.34 -8.06 -6.88
N ASN A 110 14.09 -8.74 -6.02
CA ASN A 110 14.53 -10.10 -6.28
C ASN A 110 13.30 -11.02 -6.29
N TYR A 111 13.33 -12.04 -7.14
CA TYR A 111 12.20 -12.92 -7.41
C TYR A 111 12.64 -14.38 -7.34
N ALA A 112 11.68 -15.29 -7.13
CA ALA A 112 11.95 -16.71 -7.18
C ALA A 112 12.46 -17.11 -8.59
N PRO A 113 13.46 -18.01 -8.73
CA PRO A 113 14.02 -18.35 -10.03
C PRO A 113 12.98 -18.95 -10.99
N ARG A 114 11.95 -19.61 -10.45
CA ARG A 114 10.82 -20.17 -11.22
C ARG A 114 10.01 -19.12 -11.99
N HIS A 115 10.09 -17.84 -11.60
CA HIS A 115 9.42 -16.72 -12.27
C HIS A 115 10.32 -15.89 -13.18
N ALA A 116 11.58 -16.29 -13.38
CA ALA A 116 12.56 -15.49 -14.12
C ALA A 116 12.13 -15.18 -15.56
N GLY A 117 11.41 -16.10 -16.20
CA GLY A 117 10.91 -15.95 -17.57
C GLY A 117 9.58 -15.21 -17.70
N ASP A 118 8.87 -14.93 -16.60
CA ASP A 118 7.55 -14.29 -16.67
C ASP A 118 7.69 -12.80 -17.05
N PHE A 119 6.66 -12.24 -17.71
CA PHE A 119 6.55 -10.82 -18.07
C PHE A 119 7.76 -10.23 -18.84
N ALA A 120 8.43 -11.03 -19.68
CA ALA A 120 9.62 -10.58 -20.43
C ALA A 120 9.39 -9.29 -21.23
N ASP A 121 8.21 -9.15 -21.83
CA ASP A 121 7.87 -8.02 -22.71
C ASP A 121 7.00 -6.95 -22.03
N ALA A 122 6.76 -7.06 -20.71
CA ALA A 122 5.94 -6.09 -20.01
C ALA A 122 6.66 -4.74 -19.88
N THR A 123 5.91 -3.66 -20.04
CA THR A 123 6.34 -2.27 -19.82
C THR A 123 5.51 -1.65 -18.70
N ALA A 124 6.10 -0.74 -17.94
CA ALA A 124 5.34 -0.01 -16.92
C ALA A 124 4.17 0.75 -17.56
N PRO A 125 3.01 0.84 -16.88
CA PRO A 125 1.88 1.61 -17.36
C PRO A 125 2.32 3.04 -17.73
N ARG A 126 1.72 3.57 -18.80
CA ARG A 126 1.99 4.92 -19.32
C ARG A 126 0.75 5.82 -19.19
N PRO A 127 0.24 6.07 -17.96
CA PRO A 127 -0.83 7.05 -17.78
C PRO A 127 -0.37 8.45 -18.23
N PRO A 128 -1.28 9.42 -18.40
CA PRO A 128 -0.93 10.81 -18.68
C PRO A 128 0.09 11.43 -17.71
N SER A 129 0.13 10.97 -16.46
CA SER A 129 1.13 11.39 -15.47
C SER A 129 2.54 10.83 -15.74
N PHE A 130 2.68 9.77 -16.55
CA PHE A 130 3.98 9.19 -16.89
C PHE A 130 4.83 10.18 -17.69
N ASP A 131 5.96 10.58 -17.12
CA ASP A 131 6.85 11.59 -17.69
C ASP A 131 6.02 12.78 -18.22
N GLN A 132 5.19 13.41 -17.39
CA GLN A 132 4.22 14.38 -17.91
C GLN A 132 4.89 15.59 -18.63
N PRO A 133 4.28 16.14 -19.70
CA PRO A 133 4.83 17.24 -20.51
C PRO A 133 5.10 18.53 -19.76
N ASP A 134 4.24 18.88 -18.82
CA ASP A 134 4.34 20.11 -18.04
C ASP A 134 4.25 19.79 -16.55
N VAL A 135 5.14 20.39 -15.78
CA VAL A 135 5.19 20.36 -14.30
C VAL A 135 5.46 21.77 -13.76
N SER A 136 5.31 22.81 -14.58
CA SER A 136 5.71 24.17 -14.23
C SER A 136 4.85 24.79 -13.13
N ALA A 137 3.60 24.36 -13.01
CA ALA A 137 2.69 24.72 -11.92
C ALA A 137 2.99 23.98 -10.60
N GLU A 138 3.92 23.02 -10.60
CA GLU A 138 4.26 22.23 -9.42
C GLU A 138 5.23 22.96 -8.48
N PRO A 139 5.25 22.61 -7.17
CA PRO A 139 6.27 23.07 -6.25
C PRO A 139 7.69 22.81 -6.76
N ARG A 140 8.64 23.62 -6.32
CA ARG A 140 10.02 23.67 -6.84
C ARG A 140 10.75 22.32 -6.82
N TRP A 141 10.45 21.47 -5.84
CA TRP A 141 11.04 20.13 -5.70
C TRP A 141 10.64 19.16 -6.84
N LEU A 142 9.55 19.47 -7.55
CA LEU A 142 9.00 18.70 -8.67
C LEU A 142 9.16 19.44 -10.01
N SER A 143 8.87 20.74 -10.07
CA SER A 143 8.90 21.52 -11.32
C SER A 143 10.27 21.63 -11.97
N SER A 144 11.35 21.49 -11.19
CA SER A 144 12.73 21.49 -11.67
C SER A 144 13.18 20.17 -12.30
N ARG A 145 12.34 19.14 -12.33
CA ARG A 145 12.72 17.81 -12.82
C ARG A 145 12.70 17.74 -14.35
N PRO A 146 13.77 17.26 -14.99
CA PRO A 146 13.81 17.12 -16.44
C PRO A 146 12.91 15.98 -16.93
N ARG A 147 12.57 16.03 -18.22
CA ARG A 147 11.98 14.90 -18.96
C ARG A 147 12.89 13.68 -18.92
N PHE A 148 12.31 12.50 -19.02
CA PHE A 148 13.09 11.27 -19.05
C PHE A 148 13.85 11.09 -20.36
N THR A 149 15.04 10.52 -20.24
CA THR A 149 15.77 9.96 -21.38
C THR A 149 15.22 8.56 -21.70
N THR A 150 15.46 8.06 -22.92
CA THR A 150 15.13 6.67 -23.30
C THR A 150 15.69 5.66 -22.30
N ARG A 151 16.94 5.85 -21.85
CA ARG A 151 17.59 4.99 -20.85
C ARG A 151 16.86 5.00 -19.50
N THR A 152 16.29 6.13 -19.10
CA THR A 152 15.49 6.21 -17.87
C THR A 152 14.22 5.38 -18.04
N VAL A 153 13.53 5.51 -19.18
CA VAL A 153 12.31 4.73 -19.48
C VAL A 153 12.59 3.23 -19.49
N GLU A 154 13.67 2.78 -20.13
CA GLU A 154 14.10 1.37 -20.13
C GLU A 154 14.34 0.83 -18.71
N LYS A 155 14.97 1.61 -17.83
CA LYS A 155 15.18 1.23 -16.42
C LYS A 155 13.87 1.14 -15.64
N ILE A 156 12.89 1.98 -15.96
CA ILE A 156 11.56 1.92 -15.34
C ILE A 156 10.86 0.62 -15.75
N ASP A 157 10.91 0.25 -17.03
CA ASP A 157 10.31 -0.99 -17.52
C ASP A 157 11.00 -2.24 -16.96
N GLU A 158 12.32 -2.24 -16.89
CA GLU A 158 13.09 -3.30 -16.24
C GLU A 158 12.64 -3.50 -14.79
N ARG A 159 12.50 -2.39 -14.04
CA ARG A 159 12.04 -2.43 -12.66
C ARG A 159 10.60 -2.93 -12.55
N TYR A 160 9.73 -2.51 -13.46
CA TYR A 160 8.36 -2.97 -13.50
C TYR A 160 8.28 -4.49 -13.69
N ARG A 161 9.03 -5.05 -14.66
CA ARG A 161 9.12 -6.50 -14.88
C ARG A 161 9.62 -7.24 -13.64
N ARG A 162 10.70 -6.75 -13.00
CA ARG A 162 11.23 -7.35 -11.78
C ARG A 162 10.22 -7.35 -10.64
N ARG A 163 9.49 -6.24 -10.46
CA ARG A 163 8.44 -6.12 -9.45
C ARG A 163 7.27 -7.08 -9.71
N LEU A 164 6.84 -7.23 -10.96
CA LEU A 164 5.81 -8.22 -11.33
C LEU A 164 6.26 -9.65 -11.01
N ARG A 165 7.51 -10.01 -11.33
CA ARG A 165 8.07 -11.33 -11.00
C ARG A 165 8.17 -11.58 -9.49
N ALA A 166 8.57 -10.56 -8.72
CA ALA A 166 8.62 -10.67 -7.26
C ALA A 166 7.22 -10.84 -6.66
N MET A 167 6.21 -10.16 -7.23
CA MET A 167 4.82 -10.33 -6.81
C MET A 167 4.26 -11.73 -7.08
N LEU A 168 4.77 -12.48 -8.08
CA LEU A 168 4.36 -13.87 -8.28
C LEU A 168 4.76 -14.77 -7.09
N GLY A 169 5.88 -14.48 -6.43
CA GLY A 169 6.24 -15.17 -5.18
C GLY A 169 5.25 -14.89 -4.04
N VAL A 170 4.74 -13.67 -3.96
CA VAL A 170 3.69 -13.30 -3.00
C VAL A 170 2.36 -13.97 -3.37
N ASP A 171 2.03 -14.04 -4.65
CA ASP A 171 0.82 -14.71 -5.17
C ASP A 171 0.85 -16.22 -4.85
N ASP A 172 1.97 -16.89 -5.11
CA ASP A 172 2.20 -18.29 -4.74
C ASP A 172 1.98 -18.51 -3.22
N MET A 173 2.57 -17.66 -2.37
CA MET A 173 2.44 -17.72 -0.92
C MET A 173 0.99 -17.52 -0.44
N VAL A 174 0.26 -16.55 -1.04
CA VAL A 174 -1.16 -16.34 -0.73
C VAL A 174 -2.00 -17.55 -1.17
N GLY A 175 -1.71 -18.11 -2.35
CA GLY A 175 -2.35 -19.33 -2.85
C GLY A 175 -2.16 -20.51 -1.91
N ALA A 176 -0.92 -20.76 -1.48
CA ALA A 176 -0.58 -21.82 -0.53
C ALA A 176 -1.34 -21.66 0.80
N LEU A 177 -1.32 -20.46 1.39
CA LEU A 177 -2.02 -20.18 2.64
C LEU A 177 -3.53 -20.44 2.53
N VAL A 178 -4.16 -20.03 1.42
CA VAL A 178 -5.60 -20.27 1.18
C VAL A 178 -5.90 -21.76 1.07
N GLU A 179 -5.05 -22.53 0.39
CA GLU A 179 -5.19 -23.99 0.30
C GLU A 179 -4.99 -24.66 1.67
N THR A 180 -4.00 -24.22 2.46
CA THR A 180 -3.78 -24.72 3.83
C THR A 180 -5.00 -24.45 4.71
N LEU A 181 -5.55 -23.23 4.67
CA LEU A 181 -6.78 -22.90 5.38
C LEU A 181 -7.96 -23.78 4.96
N ARG A 182 -8.07 -24.11 3.66
CA ARG A 182 -9.13 -24.99 3.14
C ARG A 182 -8.94 -26.43 3.62
N ALA A 183 -7.73 -26.96 3.50
CA ALA A 183 -7.38 -28.31 3.92
C ALA A 183 -7.57 -28.50 5.44
N ALA A 184 -7.27 -27.48 6.24
CA ALA A 184 -7.51 -27.48 7.67
C ALA A 184 -8.99 -27.26 8.06
N GLY A 185 -9.89 -27.02 7.10
CA GLY A 185 -11.30 -26.73 7.37
C GLY A 185 -11.56 -25.38 8.04
N LYS A 186 -10.59 -24.45 7.98
CA LYS A 186 -10.64 -23.15 8.67
C LYS A 186 -10.99 -21.98 7.76
N LEU A 187 -10.95 -22.17 6.44
CA LEU A 187 -11.14 -21.11 5.46
C LEU A 187 -12.44 -20.33 5.71
N GLU A 188 -13.58 -21.02 5.82
CA GLU A 188 -14.89 -20.39 5.98
C GLU A 188 -15.00 -19.49 7.22
N ASN A 189 -14.30 -19.82 8.31
CA ASN A 189 -14.28 -19.05 9.55
C ASN A 189 -13.09 -18.08 9.66
N THR A 190 -12.32 -17.90 8.59
CA THR A 190 -11.13 -17.03 8.59
C THR A 190 -11.41 -15.76 7.80
N TYR A 191 -11.15 -14.60 8.39
CA TYR A 191 -11.03 -13.35 7.63
C TYR A 191 -9.64 -13.23 7.03
N ILE A 192 -9.55 -12.93 5.73
CA ILE A 192 -8.29 -12.64 5.04
C ILE A 192 -8.34 -11.20 4.57
N PHE A 193 -7.35 -10.42 5.00
CA PHE A 193 -7.12 -9.05 4.57
C PHE A 193 -5.81 -9.03 3.76
N PHE A 194 -5.86 -8.52 2.54
CA PHE A 194 -4.68 -8.30 1.70
C PHE A 194 -4.53 -6.81 1.43
N SER A 195 -3.36 -6.25 1.75
CA SER A 195 -3.06 -4.83 1.58
C SER A 195 -1.58 -4.60 1.32
N SER A 196 -1.21 -3.35 1.03
CA SER A 196 0.18 -2.89 0.99
C SER A 196 0.46 -1.83 2.06
N ASP A 197 1.74 -1.64 2.41
CA ASP A 197 2.19 -0.62 3.38
C ASP A 197 2.02 0.81 2.83
N ASN A 198 2.22 0.96 1.52
CA ASN A 198 2.12 2.18 0.74
C ASN A 198 2.02 1.84 -0.75
N GLY A 199 1.62 2.81 -1.56
CA GLY A 199 1.74 2.72 -3.01
C GLY A 199 3.18 2.81 -3.51
N PHE A 200 3.35 2.84 -4.83
CA PHE A 200 4.63 2.96 -5.49
C PHE A 200 4.46 3.54 -6.91
N HIS A 201 5.14 4.65 -7.20
CA HIS A 201 5.16 5.23 -8.54
C HIS A 201 6.35 4.72 -9.35
N LEU A 202 6.15 4.59 -10.66
CA LEU A 202 7.10 4.18 -11.68
C LEU A 202 6.93 5.07 -12.92
N GLY A 203 7.57 6.24 -12.90
CA GLY A 203 7.61 7.19 -14.00
C GLY A 203 6.56 8.31 -13.94
N GLN A 204 5.51 8.16 -13.12
CA GLN A 204 4.51 9.21 -12.94
C GLN A 204 5.13 10.49 -12.37
N HIS A 205 4.63 11.65 -12.78
CA HIS A 205 5.08 12.98 -12.37
C HIS A 205 6.58 13.26 -12.58
N ARG A 206 7.20 12.66 -13.59
CA ARG A 206 8.67 12.69 -13.80
C ARG A 206 9.46 12.12 -12.61
N LEU A 207 8.83 11.24 -11.83
CA LEU A 207 9.47 10.50 -10.75
C LEU A 207 9.80 9.10 -11.26
N ALA A 208 11.08 8.85 -11.53
CA ALA A 208 11.51 7.58 -12.11
C ALA A 208 11.07 6.36 -11.27
N GLN A 209 11.07 6.50 -9.94
CA GLN A 209 10.52 5.50 -9.04
C GLN A 209 10.38 6.08 -7.64
N GLY A 210 9.58 5.41 -6.81
CA GLY A 210 9.62 5.59 -5.37
C GLY A 210 8.25 5.58 -4.73
N LYS A 211 8.21 6.16 -3.55
CA LYS A 211 7.04 6.38 -2.71
C LYS A 211 7.22 7.73 -2.01
N THR A 212 6.53 7.98 -0.89
CA THR A 212 6.64 9.21 -0.09
C THR A 212 6.14 10.50 -0.77
N THR A 213 5.38 10.38 -1.84
CA THR A 213 4.75 11.52 -2.52
C THR A 213 3.24 11.54 -2.24
N PRO A 214 2.58 12.70 -2.32
CA PRO A 214 1.14 12.82 -2.03
C PRO A 214 0.24 12.40 -3.21
N PHE A 215 0.81 11.77 -4.24
CA PHE A 215 0.07 11.30 -5.42
C PHE A 215 -0.62 9.97 -5.15
N ASP A 216 -1.76 9.73 -5.81
CA ASP A 216 -2.58 8.52 -5.68
C ASP A 216 -1.75 7.24 -5.87
N GLU A 217 -0.76 7.22 -6.78
CA GLU A 217 0.14 6.08 -6.98
C GLU A 217 0.94 5.71 -5.73
N SER A 218 1.19 6.65 -4.82
CA SER A 218 1.95 6.46 -3.57
C SER A 218 1.05 6.26 -2.34
N ILE A 219 -0.16 6.84 -2.32
CA ILE A 219 -1.02 6.85 -1.13
C ILE A 219 -2.18 5.85 -1.20
N LYS A 220 -2.61 5.47 -2.41
CA LYS A 220 -3.73 4.55 -2.61
C LYS A 220 -3.21 3.12 -2.73
N VAL A 221 -3.54 2.30 -1.73
CA VAL A 221 -3.15 0.89 -1.66
C VAL A 221 -4.34 -0.03 -1.93
N PRO A 222 -4.10 -1.25 -2.46
CA PRO A 222 -5.16 -2.26 -2.51
C PRO A 222 -5.58 -2.61 -1.08
N LEU A 223 -6.88 -2.88 -0.89
CA LEU A 223 -7.40 -3.53 0.31
C LEU A 223 -8.47 -4.52 -0.13
N LEU A 224 -8.12 -5.81 -0.14
CA LEU A 224 -9.06 -6.90 -0.44
C LEU A 224 -9.40 -7.62 0.86
N VAL A 225 -10.68 -7.94 1.05
CA VAL A 225 -11.16 -8.60 2.26
C VAL A 225 -12.11 -9.73 1.89
N ARG A 226 -11.88 -10.92 2.44
CA ARG A 226 -12.86 -12.02 2.46
C ARG A 226 -13.04 -12.54 3.89
N GLY A 227 -14.19 -13.13 4.18
CA GLY A 227 -14.44 -13.77 5.47
C GLY A 227 -15.92 -13.86 5.83
N PRO A 228 -16.23 -14.40 7.02
CA PRO A 228 -17.60 -14.52 7.52
C PRO A 228 -18.37 -13.19 7.47
N GLY A 229 -19.56 -13.21 6.86
CA GLY A 229 -20.44 -12.04 6.81
C GLY A 229 -19.93 -10.83 6.01
N VAL A 230 -18.80 -10.95 5.31
CA VAL A 230 -18.37 -9.96 4.31
C VAL A 230 -19.27 -10.08 3.10
N LYS A 231 -19.83 -8.96 2.63
CA LYS A 231 -20.70 -8.94 1.44
C LYS A 231 -19.93 -9.49 0.23
N PRO A 232 -20.45 -10.49 -0.50
CA PRO A 232 -19.75 -11.06 -1.64
C PRO A 232 -19.66 -10.08 -2.81
N LEU A 233 -18.55 -10.13 -3.55
CA LEU A 233 -18.34 -9.48 -4.86
C LEU A 233 -18.76 -8.00 -4.89
N GLY A 234 -18.36 -7.23 -3.89
CA GLY A 234 -18.66 -5.80 -3.77
C GLY A 234 -17.41 -4.92 -3.88
N VAL A 235 -17.58 -3.72 -4.43
CA VAL A 235 -16.63 -2.62 -4.28
C VAL A 235 -17.20 -1.66 -3.24
N VAL A 236 -16.37 -1.31 -2.25
CA VAL A 236 -16.67 -0.28 -1.25
C VAL A 236 -16.00 1.00 -1.71
N SER A 237 -16.79 2.02 -2.03
CA SER A 237 -16.29 3.32 -2.49
C SER A 237 -15.95 4.28 -1.34
N GLU A 238 -16.46 4.00 -0.16
CA GLU A 238 -16.20 4.73 1.06
C GLU A 238 -14.72 4.65 1.44
N MET A 239 -14.16 5.78 1.85
CA MET A 239 -12.73 5.87 2.13
C MET A 239 -12.36 5.13 3.42
N GLY A 240 -11.40 4.21 3.30
CA GLY A 240 -10.65 3.63 4.42
C GLY A 240 -9.24 4.22 4.51
N ALA A 241 -8.57 3.98 5.63
CA ALA A 241 -7.16 4.30 5.86
C ALA A 241 -6.49 3.13 6.57
N ASN A 242 -5.17 3.00 6.47
CA ASN A 242 -4.40 1.95 7.14
C ASN A 242 -4.62 1.92 8.67
N VAL A 243 -4.82 3.09 9.30
CA VAL A 243 -5.15 3.22 10.73
C VAL A 243 -6.46 2.55 11.13
N ASP A 244 -7.34 2.21 10.17
CA ASP A 244 -8.61 1.53 10.41
C ASP A 244 -8.47 0.00 10.56
N LEU A 245 -7.33 -0.57 10.14
CA LEU A 245 -7.14 -2.03 10.18
C LEU A 245 -7.13 -2.54 11.62
N SER A 246 -6.33 -1.93 12.50
CA SER A 246 -6.24 -2.32 13.91
C SER A 246 -7.60 -2.31 14.65
N PRO A 247 -8.42 -1.22 14.60
CA PRO A 247 -9.75 -1.25 15.22
C PRO A 247 -10.72 -2.23 14.53
N THR A 248 -10.56 -2.49 13.24
CA THR A 248 -11.36 -3.52 12.54
C THR A 248 -11.05 -4.92 13.09
N PHE A 249 -9.76 -5.27 13.20
CA PHE A 249 -9.32 -6.56 13.71
C PHE A 249 -9.70 -6.74 15.18
N ALA A 250 -9.47 -5.72 16.01
CA ALA A 250 -9.87 -5.73 17.41
C ALA A 250 -11.38 -5.96 17.57
N GLN A 251 -12.22 -5.29 16.77
CA GLN A 251 -13.67 -5.50 16.81
C GLN A 251 -14.07 -6.91 16.37
N LEU A 252 -13.45 -7.44 15.31
CA LEU A 252 -13.69 -8.81 14.85
C LEU A 252 -13.31 -9.85 15.93
N ALA A 253 -12.25 -9.57 16.68
CA ALA A 253 -11.77 -10.42 17.76
C ALA A 253 -12.52 -10.29 19.08
N GLY A 254 -13.39 -9.28 19.22
CA GLY A 254 -13.96 -8.92 20.52
C GLY A 254 -12.93 -8.32 21.49
N ALA A 255 -11.78 -7.87 20.99
CA ALA A 255 -10.76 -7.22 21.80
C ALA A 255 -11.20 -5.80 22.21
N GLN A 256 -10.78 -5.36 23.40
CA GLN A 256 -11.06 -4.01 23.85
C GLN A 256 -10.21 -2.99 23.07
N LEU A 257 -10.87 -2.01 22.46
CA LEU A 257 -10.20 -0.95 21.71
C LEU A 257 -9.69 0.16 22.65
N PRO A 258 -8.39 0.49 22.65
CA PRO A 258 -7.89 1.60 23.46
C PRO A 258 -8.42 2.96 23.01
N ALA A 259 -8.62 3.87 23.97
CA ALA A 259 -9.18 5.21 23.73
C ALA A 259 -8.34 6.09 22.79
N PHE A 260 -7.02 5.83 22.71
CA PHE A 260 -6.12 6.54 21.80
C PHE A 260 -6.29 6.13 20.33
N THR A 261 -7.12 5.12 20.02
CA THR A 261 -7.27 4.67 18.63
C THR A 261 -8.03 5.70 17.79
N GLU A 262 -7.35 6.20 16.76
CA GLU A 262 -7.84 7.25 15.85
C GLU A 262 -8.67 6.67 14.70
N GLY A 263 -8.24 5.54 14.13
CA GLY A 263 -8.96 4.83 13.07
C GLY A 263 -10.30 4.27 13.53
N ARG A 264 -11.19 3.98 12.59
CA ARG A 264 -12.53 3.43 12.82
C ARG A 264 -12.64 2.04 12.18
N SER A 265 -13.43 1.15 12.76
CA SER A 265 -13.64 -0.17 12.15
C SER A 265 -14.32 -0.07 10.78
N LEU A 266 -13.79 -0.82 9.81
CA LEU A 266 -14.35 -1.01 8.48
C LEU A 266 -15.48 -2.04 8.45
N LEU A 267 -15.71 -2.78 9.55
CA LEU A 267 -16.68 -3.88 9.61
C LEU A 267 -18.10 -3.50 9.14
N PRO A 268 -18.66 -2.31 9.46
CA PRO A 268 -19.94 -1.89 8.89
C PRO A 268 -19.93 -1.86 7.36
N LEU A 269 -18.86 -1.32 6.75
CA LEU A 269 -18.72 -1.25 5.30
C LEU A 269 -18.59 -2.63 4.68
N LEU A 270 -17.81 -3.53 5.29
CA LEU A 270 -17.67 -4.91 4.86
C LEU A 270 -19.02 -5.66 4.86
N ARG A 271 -19.96 -5.25 5.72
CA ARG A 271 -21.33 -5.77 5.80
C ARG A 271 -22.34 -4.98 4.94
N GLY A 272 -21.86 -4.09 4.07
CA GLY A 272 -22.70 -3.28 3.18
C GLY A 272 -23.48 -2.16 3.87
N ARG A 273 -23.03 -1.70 5.04
CA ARG A 273 -23.65 -0.61 5.80
C ARG A 273 -22.70 0.57 5.90
N THR A 274 -23.11 1.71 5.36
CA THR A 274 -22.38 2.97 5.48
C THR A 274 -22.88 3.76 6.69
N PRO A 275 -22.06 4.00 7.73
CA PRO A 275 -22.45 4.80 8.87
C PRO A 275 -22.79 6.25 8.46
N PRO A 276 -23.77 6.93 9.09
CA PRO A 276 -24.21 8.27 8.69
C PRO A 276 -23.12 9.35 8.71
N ARG A 277 -22.12 9.22 9.59
CA ARG A 277 -20.95 10.12 9.69
C ARG A 277 -19.67 9.41 9.26
N TRP A 278 -19.69 8.82 8.06
CA TRP A 278 -18.49 8.23 7.49
C TRP A 278 -17.48 9.29 7.07
N ARG A 279 -16.21 8.90 7.08
CA ARG A 279 -15.06 9.74 6.72
C ARG A 279 -15.24 10.38 5.34
N GLN A 280 -14.90 11.65 5.25
CA GLN A 280 -14.86 12.48 4.04
C GLN A 280 -13.44 12.86 3.61
N ASN A 281 -12.44 12.71 4.50
CA ASN A 281 -11.04 13.02 4.21
C ASN A 281 -10.08 12.08 4.91
N VAL A 282 -8.92 11.79 4.33
CA VAL A 282 -7.80 11.05 4.93
C VAL A 282 -6.62 11.99 5.08
N LEU A 283 -6.04 12.03 6.28
CA LEU A 283 -4.79 12.74 6.55
C LEU A 283 -3.62 12.01 5.88
N LEU A 284 -2.76 12.78 5.20
CA LEU A 284 -1.50 12.33 4.65
C LEU A 284 -0.38 13.05 5.39
N GLU A 285 0.66 12.32 5.81
CA GLU A 285 1.83 12.93 6.42
C GLU A 285 3.10 12.29 5.90
N PHE A 286 4.10 13.12 5.66
CA PHE A 286 5.45 12.68 5.38
C PHE A 286 6.44 13.51 6.17
N TYR A 287 7.21 12.84 7.03
CA TYR A 287 8.33 13.42 7.74
C TYR A 287 9.61 13.00 7.05
N ARG A 288 10.44 13.98 6.70
CA ARG A 288 11.72 13.70 6.06
C ARG A 288 12.66 13.00 7.07
N PRO A 289 13.30 11.88 6.69
CA PRO A 289 14.31 11.24 7.54
C PRO A 289 15.41 12.24 7.94
N THR A 290 15.88 12.14 9.19
CA THR A 290 16.94 13.00 9.73
C THR A 290 18.33 12.58 9.26
N SER A 291 18.53 11.33 8.86
CA SER A 291 19.81 10.86 8.32
C SER A 291 20.01 11.34 6.88
N GLU A 292 21.23 11.76 6.58
CA GLU A 292 21.58 12.28 5.25
C GLU A 292 21.39 11.24 4.14
N GLU A 293 21.75 9.98 4.40
CA GLU A 293 21.60 8.87 3.47
C GLU A 293 20.12 8.66 3.08
N SER A 294 19.23 8.51 4.07
CA SER A 294 17.79 8.34 3.83
C SER A 294 17.15 9.61 3.26
N GLY A 295 17.65 10.79 3.67
CA GLY A 295 17.22 12.08 3.15
C GLY A 295 17.58 12.29 1.67
N ARG A 296 18.69 11.74 1.18
CA ARG A 296 19.05 11.78 -0.26
C ARG A 296 18.13 10.88 -1.10
N GLN A 297 17.63 9.79 -0.53
CA GLN A 297 16.69 8.88 -1.19
C GLN A 297 15.25 9.41 -1.24
N THR A 298 14.94 10.46 -0.45
CA THR A 298 13.61 11.06 -0.32
C THR A 298 13.66 12.56 -0.64
N PRO A 299 13.68 12.94 -1.94
CA PRO A 299 13.86 14.34 -2.34
C PRO A 299 12.65 15.24 -2.07
N VAL A 300 11.51 14.68 -1.65
CA VAL A 300 10.28 15.41 -1.31
C VAL A 300 10.48 16.18 0.00
N PRO A 301 10.04 17.45 0.12
CA PRO A 301 9.97 18.13 1.41
C PRO A 301 8.98 17.43 2.34
N ALA A 302 9.13 17.63 3.65
CA ALA A 302 8.10 17.17 4.59
C ALA A 302 6.76 17.83 4.25
N TYR A 303 5.66 17.10 4.43
CA TYR A 303 4.34 17.64 4.12
C TYR A 303 3.25 17.05 5.02
N GLN A 304 2.16 17.81 5.10
CA GLN A 304 0.87 17.33 5.53
C GLN A 304 -0.11 17.53 4.37
N GLY A 305 -1.08 16.64 4.23
CA GLY A 305 -2.06 16.71 3.16
C GLY A 305 -3.40 16.11 3.53
N MET A 306 -4.41 16.45 2.75
CA MET A 306 -5.77 15.99 2.90
C MET A 306 -6.23 15.36 1.58
N ARG A 307 -6.52 14.06 1.60
CA ARG A 307 -7.11 13.33 0.47
C ARG A 307 -8.60 13.14 0.69
N THR A 308 -9.41 13.60 -0.24
CA THR A 308 -10.89 13.51 -0.21
C THR A 308 -11.35 12.85 -1.50
N SER A 309 -12.59 12.36 -1.60
CA SER A 309 -13.06 11.72 -2.85
C SER A 309 -12.94 12.60 -4.10
N GLN A 310 -12.90 13.93 -3.92
CA GLN A 310 -12.88 14.91 -5.01
C GLN A 310 -11.55 15.65 -5.15
N ASN A 311 -10.73 15.71 -4.09
CA ASN A 311 -9.55 16.59 -4.08
C ASN A 311 -8.36 15.98 -3.34
N THR A 312 -7.17 16.39 -3.75
CA THR A 312 -5.94 16.25 -2.95
C THR A 312 -5.39 17.64 -2.66
N PHE A 313 -5.26 17.98 -1.38
CA PHE A 313 -4.61 19.22 -0.92
C PHE A 313 -3.34 18.89 -0.14
N VAL A 314 -2.25 19.63 -0.33
CA VAL A 314 -0.96 19.39 0.31
C VAL A 314 -0.34 20.72 0.74
N ARG A 315 0.15 20.78 1.98
CA ARG A 315 0.99 21.85 2.52
C ARG A 315 2.39 21.30 2.78
N TYR A 316 3.39 21.87 2.11
CA TYR A 316 4.80 21.52 2.30
C TYR A 316 5.46 22.36 3.39
N SER A 317 6.50 21.82 4.02
CA SER A 317 7.35 22.55 4.96
C SER A 317 8.10 23.73 4.32
N THR A 318 8.14 23.82 2.99
CA THR A 318 8.69 24.97 2.24
C THR A 318 7.74 26.16 2.18
N GLY A 319 6.48 26.00 2.60
CA GLY A 319 5.42 26.99 2.43
C GLY A 319 4.70 26.92 1.08
N GLU A 320 5.08 26.00 0.20
CA GLU A 320 4.39 25.72 -1.05
C GLU A 320 3.19 24.79 -0.84
N TYR A 321 2.21 24.86 -1.75
CA TYR A 321 1.00 24.05 -1.71
C TYR A 321 0.78 23.29 -3.02
N GLN A 322 -0.03 22.23 -2.95
CA GLN A 322 -0.68 21.62 -4.11
C GLN A 322 -2.17 21.46 -3.86
N LEU A 323 -2.98 21.62 -4.91
CA LEU A 323 -4.41 21.35 -4.92
C LEU A 323 -4.81 20.73 -6.26
N TYR A 324 -5.43 19.55 -6.23
CA TYR A 324 -5.92 18.85 -7.42
C TYR A 324 -7.42 18.56 -7.31
N ASP A 325 -8.16 18.74 -8.41
CA ASP A 325 -9.54 18.28 -8.58
C ASP A 325 -9.52 16.88 -9.22
N LEU A 326 -9.70 15.85 -8.42
CA LEU A 326 -9.62 14.45 -8.83
C LEU A 326 -10.82 13.96 -9.65
N ALA A 327 -11.92 14.71 -9.65
CA ALA A 327 -13.07 14.38 -10.49
C ALA A 327 -12.79 14.72 -11.97
N ARG A 328 -12.01 15.78 -12.22
CA ARG A 328 -11.63 16.23 -13.56
C ARG A 328 -10.20 15.83 -13.96
N ASP A 329 -9.31 15.72 -12.98
CA ASP A 329 -7.89 15.41 -13.11
C ASP A 329 -7.51 14.22 -12.20
N PRO A 330 -7.95 13.00 -12.55
CA PRO A 330 -7.67 11.80 -11.76
C PRO A 330 -6.18 11.42 -11.76
N TYR A 331 -5.38 12.04 -12.62
CA TYR A 331 -3.93 11.81 -12.74
C TYR A 331 -3.11 12.92 -12.07
N GLN A 332 -3.74 13.90 -11.40
CA GLN A 332 -3.07 14.97 -10.65
C GLN A 332 -2.00 15.70 -11.48
N LEU A 333 -2.36 16.10 -12.70
CA LEU A 333 -1.48 16.77 -13.65
C LEU A 333 -1.45 18.29 -13.48
N HIS A 334 -2.53 18.87 -12.94
CA HIS A 334 -2.74 20.31 -12.95
C HIS A 334 -2.96 20.86 -11.53
N ASN A 335 -1.92 21.47 -10.99
CA ASN A 335 -1.96 22.11 -9.68
C ASN A 335 -2.76 23.43 -9.72
N LEU A 336 -3.89 23.46 -9.02
CA LEU A 336 -4.87 24.56 -9.03
C LEU A 336 -4.55 25.72 -8.08
N VAL A 337 -3.45 25.67 -7.32
CA VAL A 337 -3.16 26.65 -6.26
C VAL A 337 -3.13 28.10 -6.78
N SER A 338 -2.58 28.35 -7.97
CA SER A 338 -2.53 29.69 -8.56
C SER A 338 -3.84 30.13 -9.22
N GLU A 339 -4.82 29.23 -9.33
CA GLU A 339 -6.07 29.45 -10.06
C GLU A 339 -7.28 29.61 -9.14
N VAL A 340 -7.14 29.27 -7.86
CA VAL A 340 -8.17 29.47 -6.84
C VAL A 340 -7.87 30.71 -5.99
N SER A 341 -8.89 31.24 -5.33
CA SER A 341 -8.67 32.38 -4.43
C SER A 341 -7.86 31.95 -3.19
N PRO A 342 -7.06 32.86 -2.60
CA PRO A 342 -6.35 32.57 -1.34
C PRO A 342 -7.27 32.11 -0.20
N ALA A 343 -8.54 32.53 -0.21
CA ALA A 343 -9.54 32.09 0.77
C ALA A 343 -9.86 30.59 0.65
N VAL A 344 -9.86 30.01 -0.55
CA VAL A 344 -10.04 28.56 -0.74
C VAL A 344 -8.87 27.81 -0.11
N ILE A 345 -7.63 28.24 -0.37
CA ILE A 345 -6.42 27.65 0.23
C ILE A 345 -6.49 27.71 1.76
N ALA A 346 -6.86 28.87 2.33
CA ALA A 346 -7.00 29.03 3.77
C ALA A 346 -8.06 28.10 4.39
N GLN A 347 -9.17 27.84 3.69
CA GLN A 347 -10.20 26.89 4.16
C GLN A 347 -9.68 25.45 4.17
N PHE A 348 -8.98 25.02 3.10
CA PHE A 348 -8.36 23.71 3.05
C PHE A 348 -7.30 23.55 4.15
N ASP A 349 -6.51 24.60 4.38
CA ASP A 349 -5.45 24.60 5.38
C ASP A 349 -5.99 24.53 6.81
N GLN A 350 -7.06 25.29 7.12
CA GLN A 350 -7.75 25.22 8.40
C GLN A 350 -8.31 23.81 8.68
N GLN A 351 -8.86 23.15 7.66
CA GLN A 351 -9.35 21.78 7.80
C GLN A 351 -8.22 20.78 7.96
N LEU A 352 -7.10 20.96 7.25
CA LEU A 352 -5.89 20.15 7.40
C LEU A 352 -5.32 20.27 8.82
N ASP A 353 -5.28 21.47 9.41
CA ASP A 353 -4.85 21.67 10.80
C ASP A 353 -5.71 20.88 11.77
N ALA A 354 -7.03 20.88 11.59
CA ALA A 354 -7.95 20.10 12.43
C ALA A 354 -7.70 18.58 12.33
N LEU A 355 -7.28 18.08 11.16
CA LEU A 355 -6.88 16.69 10.98
C LEU A 355 -5.52 16.41 11.63
N ALA A 356 -4.55 17.29 11.45
CA ALA A 356 -3.18 17.10 11.94
C ALA A 356 -3.06 17.11 13.47
N VAL A 357 -3.93 17.84 14.17
CA VAL A 357 -3.88 17.97 15.64
C VAL A 357 -4.89 17.10 16.37
N CYS A 358 -5.71 16.34 15.64
CA CYS A 358 -6.71 15.46 16.27
C CYS A 358 -6.03 14.34 17.06
N SER A 359 -6.76 13.75 18.00
CA SER A 359 -6.31 12.53 18.68
C SER A 359 -7.48 11.66 19.13
N GLY A 360 -7.27 10.34 19.13
CA GLY A 360 -8.26 9.35 19.51
C GLY A 360 -9.61 9.54 18.81
N ALA A 361 -10.69 9.59 19.60
CA ALA A 361 -12.04 9.73 19.05
C ALA A 361 -12.29 11.05 18.30
N ASN A 362 -11.54 12.12 18.60
CA ASN A 362 -11.73 13.41 17.95
C ASN A 362 -11.31 13.40 16.47
N CYS A 363 -10.39 12.51 16.09
CA CYS A 363 -10.04 12.30 14.68
C CYS A 363 -11.24 11.87 13.84
N ARG A 364 -12.20 11.13 14.43
CA ARG A 364 -13.41 10.70 13.73
C ARG A 364 -14.41 11.83 13.44
N SER A 365 -14.29 12.93 14.18
CA SER A 365 -15.05 14.16 13.93
C SER A 365 -14.36 14.99 12.85
N ALA A 366 -13.04 15.19 12.98
CA ALA A 366 -12.23 15.98 12.05
C ALA A 366 -12.27 15.41 10.61
N ASP A 367 -12.15 14.10 10.46
CA ASP A 367 -12.13 13.42 9.16
C ASP A 367 -13.52 13.26 8.51
N SER A 368 -14.61 13.60 9.22
CA SER A 368 -15.99 13.53 8.72
C SER A 368 -16.52 14.84 8.12
N VAL A 369 -15.73 15.91 8.23
CA VAL A 369 -16.06 17.23 7.68
C VAL A 369 -15.94 17.19 6.15
N ARG A 370 -16.93 17.71 5.41
CA ARG A 370 -16.85 17.77 3.95
C ARG A 370 -15.74 18.73 3.51
N PRO A 371 -15.02 18.47 2.41
CA PRO A 371 -14.03 19.42 1.89
C PRO A 371 -14.65 20.77 1.54
N PRO A 372 -13.85 21.85 1.54
CA PRO A 372 -14.29 23.15 1.05
C PRO A 372 -14.69 23.04 -0.43
N PRO A 373 -15.83 23.64 -0.84
CA PRO A 373 -16.19 23.69 -2.24
C PRO A 373 -15.29 24.68 -2.97
N PHE A 374 -14.89 24.35 -4.19
CA PHE A 374 -14.34 25.33 -5.12
C PHE A 374 -14.81 25.00 -6.54
N VAL A 375 -14.93 26.03 -7.37
CA VAL A 375 -15.18 25.87 -8.80
C VAL A 375 -13.82 25.83 -9.46
N ALA A 376 -13.37 24.65 -9.88
CA ALA A 376 -12.22 24.57 -10.76
C ALA A 376 -12.56 25.36 -12.04
N PRO A 377 -11.64 26.23 -12.53
CA PRO A 377 -11.82 26.89 -13.81
C PRO A 377 -12.09 25.85 -14.91
N PRO A 378 -12.75 26.24 -16.02
CA PRO A 378 -12.96 25.33 -17.13
C PRO A 378 -11.62 24.74 -17.57
N PRO A 379 -11.55 23.44 -17.92
CA PRO A 379 -10.29 22.81 -18.29
C PRO A 379 -9.66 23.61 -19.43
N PHE A 380 -8.37 23.93 -19.29
CA PHE A 380 -7.59 24.38 -20.44
C PHE A 380 -7.70 23.28 -21.50
N LEU A 381 -8.30 23.61 -22.64
CA LEU A 381 -8.26 22.77 -23.82
C LEU A 381 -6.79 22.55 -24.13
N VAL A 382 -6.26 21.36 -23.82
CA VAL A 382 -5.01 20.90 -24.42
C VAL A 382 -5.26 20.97 -25.92
N PRO A 383 -4.56 21.82 -26.70
CA PRO A 383 -4.73 21.81 -28.14
C PRO A 383 -4.47 20.38 -28.63
N PRO A 384 -5.30 19.83 -29.53
CA PRO A 384 -5.13 18.47 -29.97
C PRO A 384 -3.69 18.27 -30.47
N PHE A 385 -3.06 17.19 -30.01
CA PHE A 385 -1.79 16.76 -30.56
C PHE A 385 -1.96 16.60 -32.07
N SER A 386 -1.36 17.50 -32.84
CA SER A 386 -1.23 17.35 -34.28
C SER A 386 -0.17 16.28 -34.52
N PHE A 387 -0.60 15.02 -34.60
CA PHE A 387 0.17 14.03 -35.35
C PHE A 387 0.12 14.49 -36.81
N GLY A 388 1.28 14.55 -37.47
CA GLY A 388 1.43 15.07 -38.82
C GLY A 388 0.75 14.26 -39.93
N ASP A 389 -0.43 13.67 -39.67
CA ASP A 389 -1.27 13.00 -40.66
C ASP A 389 -2.70 13.56 -40.75
N GLY A 390 -3.01 14.71 -40.14
CA GLY A 390 -4.25 15.43 -40.45
C GLY A 390 -5.57 14.72 -40.14
N SER A 391 -5.57 13.65 -39.32
CA SER A 391 -6.79 13.01 -38.86
C SER A 391 -7.27 13.57 -37.50
N VAL A 392 -8.46 14.18 -37.49
CA VAL A 392 -9.12 14.72 -36.28
C VAL A 392 -10.18 13.73 -35.80
N PHE A 393 -10.03 13.19 -34.58
CA PHE A 393 -11.09 12.42 -33.91
C PHE A 393 -11.71 13.25 -32.77
N GLY A 394 -13.04 13.43 -32.82
CA GLY A 394 -13.83 14.18 -31.84
C GLY A 394 -14.04 13.42 -30.51
N PRO A 395 -14.48 14.12 -29.44
CA PRO A 395 -14.54 13.56 -28.10
C PRO A 395 -15.79 12.68 -27.94
N GLY A 396 -15.59 11.38 -27.72
CA GLY A 396 -16.71 10.47 -27.49
C GLY A 396 -16.32 9.02 -27.29
N SER A 397 -15.71 8.68 -26.15
CA SER A 397 -15.84 7.34 -25.56
C SER A 397 -15.33 7.32 -24.12
N VAL A 398 -16.25 7.12 -23.18
CA VAL A 398 -16.01 6.76 -21.79
C VAL A 398 -15.33 5.39 -21.78
N PHE A 399 -14.12 5.28 -21.23
CA PHE A 399 -13.48 3.98 -21.02
C PHE A 399 -14.03 3.34 -19.73
N GLY A 400 -14.71 2.20 -19.91
CA GLY A 400 -15.06 1.26 -18.84
C GLY A 400 -13.83 0.51 -18.30
N PRO A 401 -14.01 -0.35 -17.28
CA PRO A 401 -12.98 -0.68 -16.32
C PRO A 401 -11.86 -1.56 -16.86
N THR A 402 -10.71 -1.39 -16.22
CA THR A 402 -9.47 -2.17 -16.24
C THR A 402 -9.67 -3.66 -16.58
N PRO A 403 -8.82 -4.26 -17.43
CA PRO A 403 -8.90 -5.69 -17.71
C PRO A 403 -8.61 -6.50 -16.43
N VAL A 404 -9.56 -7.36 -16.08
CA VAL A 404 -9.39 -8.44 -15.12
C VAL A 404 -8.42 -9.44 -15.75
N PHE A 405 -7.20 -9.55 -15.20
CA PHE A 405 -6.33 -10.66 -15.54
C PHE A 405 -6.96 -11.95 -15.01
N GLY A 406 -7.32 -12.85 -15.93
CA GLY A 406 -7.95 -14.12 -15.62
C GLY A 406 -7.06 -15.01 -14.74
N ALA A 407 -7.67 -15.66 -13.76
CA ALA A 407 -7.05 -16.67 -12.92
C ALA A 407 -6.41 -17.77 -13.79
N ARG A 408 -5.16 -18.11 -13.48
CA ARG A 408 -4.44 -19.22 -14.14
C ARG A 408 -4.98 -20.54 -13.57
N ALA A 409 -5.45 -21.43 -14.44
CA ALA A 409 -5.87 -22.78 -14.04
C ALA A 409 -4.68 -23.57 -13.45
N PRO A 410 -4.91 -24.45 -12.44
CA PRO A 410 -3.86 -25.23 -11.82
C PRO A 410 -3.25 -26.20 -12.84
N ARG A 411 -1.92 -26.24 -12.92
CA ARG A 411 -1.20 -27.22 -13.74
C ARG A 411 -1.31 -28.60 -13.09
N GLY A 412 -2.17 -29.46 -13.65
CA GLY A 412 -2.27 -30.86 -13.29
C GLY A 412 -0.96 -31.62 -13.48
N GLY A 413 -0.59 -32.42 -12.49
CA GLY A 413 0.59 -33.27 -12.49
C GLY A 413 0.59 -34.28 -13.63
N ARG A 414 1.75 -34.46 -14.26
CA ARG A 414 2.00 -35.56 -15.19
C ARG A 414 2.09 -36.87 -14.40
N GLY A 415 0.99 -37.62 -14.39
CA GLY A 415 1.01 -39.05 -14.08
C GLY A 415 1.78 -39.81 -15.16
N GLY A 416 2.67 -40.70 -14.73
CA GLY A 416 3.46 -41.55 -15.59
C GLY A 416 2.62 -42.49 -16.45
N ARG A 417 3.17 -42.87 -17.60
CA ARG A 417 2.80 -44.08 -18.32
C ARG A 417 4.02 -44.95 -18.44
N GLY A 418 3.91 -46.15 -17.88
CA GLY A 418 4.78 -47.27 -18.22
C GLY A 418 4.54 -47.72 -19.66
N GLY A 419 5.61 -48.26 -20.22
CA GLY A 419 5.70 -49.10 -21.41
C GLY A 419 6.98 -49.90 -21.25
#